data_AF-A0A0R1WDN6-F1
#
_entry.id   AF-A0A0R1WDN6-F1
#
_cell.length_a   1.000
_cell.length_b   1.000
_cell.length_c   1.000
_cell.angle_alpha   90.00
_cell.angle_beta   90.00
_cell.angle_gamma   90.00
#
_symmetry.space_group_name_H-M   'P 1'
#
loop_
_entity.id
_entity.type
_entity.pdbx_description
1 polymer ?
#
loop_
_entity_poly.entity_id
_entity_poly.type
_entity_poly.pdbx_seq_one_letter_code
_entity_poly.pdbx_strand_id
1 'polypeptide(L)'
;MSKRQLSSKYKDLVDYVNEQKPEKTLVNILDDATRQAKDCYNPGSKLWIILEELYTTCLYDNEIIDLVETIIDIYNSNYELEEPTCYWRFNGVDGRFGTSLYAFKYDINDSIGLKEVNCLSENCDAKMTKSKLNSLLSNTNLTSDYFTPVEDLD
;
A
#
# COMPACT_ATOMS: atom_id res chain seq x y z
N MET A 1 -5.63 -11.19 21.42
CA MET A 1 -5.07 -9.83 21.23
C MET A 1 -5.53 -9.33 19.87
N SER A 2 -5.73 -8.02 19.70
CA SER A 2 -5.94 -7.47 18.35
C SER A 2 -4.62 -7.51 17.59
N LYS A 3 -4.68 -7.81 16.28
CA LYS A 3 -3.52 -7.71 15.40
C LYS A 3 -3.06 -6.25 15.29
N ARG A 4 -1.76 -6.02 15.12
CA ARG A 4 -1.21 -4.69 14.80
C ARG A 4 -1.61 -4.32 13.38
N GLN A 5 -2.12 -3.09 13.19
CA GLN A 5 -2.38 -2.55 11.86
C GLN A 5 -1.08 -1.95 11.31
N LEU A 6 -0.65 -2.43 10.15
CA LEU A 6 0.54 -1.94 9.46
C LEU A 6 0.12 -1.21 8.19
N SER A 7 0.72 -0.06 7.93
CA SER A 7 0.52 0.64 6.66
C SER A 7 0.92 -0.25 5.48
N SER A 8 0.22 -0.10 4.35
CA SER A 8 0.49 -0.83 3.10
C SER A 8 1.94 -0.73 2.63
N LYS A 9 2.67 0.33 2.98
CA LYS A 9 4.11 0.47 2.68
C LYS A 9 4.99 -0.64 3.27
N TYR A 10 4.54 -1.31 4.34
CA TYR A 10 5.27 -2.43 4.94
C TYR A 10 5.13 -3.74 4.16
N LYS A 11 4.40 -3.76 3.04
CA LYS A 11 4.15 -4.98 2.26
C LYS A 11 5.45 -5.69 1.88
N ASP A 12 6.47 -4.98 1.43
CA ASP A 12 7.71 -5.63 1.00
C ASP A 12 8.52 -6.18 2.17
N LEU A 13 8.46 -5.54 3.34
CA LEU A 13 9.01 -6.10 4.58
C LEU A 13 8.25 -7.36 4.99
N VAL A 14 6.92 -7.34 4.88
CA VAL A 14 6.06 -8.51 5.14
C VAL A 14 6.45 -9.68 4.25
N ASP A 15 6.55 -9.44 2.94
CA ASP A 15 6.91 -10.46 1.96
C ASP A 15 8.31 -10.99 2.25
N TYR A 16 9.29 -10.10 2.49
CA TYR A 16 10.65 -10.49 2.84
C TYR A 16 10.70 -11.40 4.08
N VAL A 17 10.07 -11.00 5.19
CA VAL A 17 10.09 -11.81 6.42
C VAL A 17 9.43 -13.18 6.17
N ASN A 18 8.31 -13.22 5.44
CA ASN A 18 7.62 -14.47 5.11
C ASN A 18 8.45 -15.39 4.20
N GLU A 19 9.18 -14.84 3.23
CA GLU A 19 10.11 -15.58 2.37
C GLU A 19 11.30 -16.13 3.16
N GLN A 20 11.80 -15.41 4.17
CA GLN A 20 12.97 -15.82 4.95
C GLN A 20 12.64 -16.83 6.06
N LYS A 21 11.40 -16.87 6.57
CA LYS A 21 10.94 -17.78 7.64
C LYS A 21 11.38 -19.24 7.50
N PRO A 22 11.35 -19.87 6.31
CA PRO A 22 11.73 -21.28 6.17
C PRO A 22 13.22 -21.53 6.39
N GLU A 23 14.08 -20.54 6.15
CA GLU A 23 15.53 -20.69 6.13
C GLU A 23 16.25 -19.96 7.27
N LYS A 24 15.65 -18.91 7.83
CA LYS A 24 16.22 -18.09 8.89
C LYS A 24 15.36 -18.11 10.14
N THR A 25 16.01 -18.18 11.30
CA THR A 25 15.36 -17.96 12.58
C THR A 25 14.96 -16.49 12.72
N LEU A 26 13.95 -16.20 13.55
CA LEU A 26 13.59 -14.83 13.91
C LEU A 26 14.80 -14.02 14.38
N VAL A 27 15.67 -14.61 15.20
CA VAL A 27 16.89 -13.94 15.70
C VAL A 27 17.80 -13.50 14.55
N ASN A 28 18.00 -14.35 13.54
CA ASN A 28 18.83 -14.00 12.39
C ASN A 28 18.19 -12.89 11.53
N ILE A 29 16.86 -12.92 11.35
CA ILE A 29 16.14 -11.86 10.62
C ILE A 29 16.27 -10.52 11.37
N LEU A 30 16.15 -10.53 12.71
CA LEU A 30 16.29 -9.34 13.53
C LEU A 30 17.74 -8.81 13.53
N ASP A 31 18.75 -9.66 13.62
CA ASP A 31 20.16 -9.25 13.54
C ASP A 31 20.47 -8.60 12.19
N ASP A 32 20.01 -9.19 11.08
CA ASP A 32 20.15 -8.63 9.74
C ASP A 32 19.46 -7.25 9.63
N ALA A 33 18.20 -7.15 10.07
CA ALA A 33 17.42 -5.91 9.96
C ALA A 33 17.98 -4.78 10.83
N THR A 34 18.34 -5.06 12.07
CA THR A 34 18.88 -4.05 13.00
C THR A 34 20.25 -3.55 12.55
N ARG A 35 21.12 -4.43 12.03
CA ARG A 35 22.41 -4.03 11.46
C ARG A 35 22.23 -3.12 10.24
N GLN A 36 21.33 -3.49 9.33
CA GLN A 36 21.07 -2.68 8.13
C GLN A 36 20.43 -1.33 8.45
N ALA A 37 19.45 -1.31 9.36
CA ALA A 37 18.77 -0.09 9.78
C ALA A 37 19.71 0.89 10.50
N LYS A 38 20.67 0.39 11.29
CA LYS A 38 21.58 1.22 12.08
C LYS A 38 22.78 1.71 11.28
N ASP A 39 23.43 0.82 10.54
CA ASP A 39 24.70 1.10 9.89
C ASP A 39 24.51 1.60 8.44
N CYS A 40 23.27 1.60 7.94
CA CYS A 40 22.95 1.81 6.52
C CYS A 40 23.81 0.93 5.60
N TYR A 41 24.12 -0.28 6.08
CA TYR A 41 25.17 -1.12 5.53
C TYR A 41 24.62 -2.09 4.48
N ASN A 42 25.27 -2.10 3.33
CA ASN A 42 25.00 -2.94 2.15
C ASN A 42 23.82 -2.50 1.27
N PRO A 43 24.01 -1.44 0.45
CA PRO A 43 23.01 -0.95 -0.49
C PRO A 43 22.53 -1.95 -1.55
N GLY A 44 23.21 -3.08 -1.70
CA GLY A 44 22.83 -4.12 -2.65
C GLY A 44 21.87 -5.18 -2.11
N SER A 45 21.54 -5.18 -0.81
CA SER A 45 20.70 -6.23 -0.22
C SER A 45 19.21 -5.91 -0.33
N LYS A 46 18.36 -6.92 -0.62
CA LYS A 46 16.90 -6.76 -0.71
C LYS A 46 16.32 -6.11 0.54
N LEU A 47 16.76 -6.53 1.72
CA LEU A 47 16.31 -5.95 2.99
C LEU A 47 16.70 -4.48 3.13
N TRP A 48 17.88 -4.08 2.66
CA TRP A 48 18.32 -2.70 2.77
C TRP A 48 17.47 -1.80 1.88
N ILE A 49 17.16 -2.24 0.66
CA ILE A 49 16.30 -1.48 -0.27
C ILE A 49 14.93 -1.25 0.37
N ILE A 50 14.33 -2.31 0.94
CA ILE A 50 13.05 -2.22 1.66
C ILE A 50 13.15 -1.24 2.82
N LEU A 51 14.23 -1.31 3.61
CA LEU A 51 14.41 -0.41 4.76
C LEU A 51 14.66 1.03 4.33
N GLU A 52 15.37 1.28 3.24
CA GLU A 52 15.61 2.62 2.69
C GLU A 52 14.30 3.27 2.20
N GLU A 53 13.41 2.49 1.58
CA GLU A 53 12.07 2.96 1.18
C GLU A 53 11.18 3.28 2.38
N LEU A 54 11.28 2.49 3.46
CA LEU A 54 10.53 2.72 4.68
C LEU A 54 11.07 3.87 5.53
N TYR A 55 12.39 4.01 5.53
CA TYR A 55 13.17 4.91 6.38
C TYR A 55 14.29 5.54 5.55
N THR A 56 14.14 6.82 5.26
CA THR A 56 15.07 7.56 4.38
C THR A 56 16.44 7.83 5.00
N THR A 57 16.65 7.45 6.26
CA THR A 57 17.88 7.62 7.03
C THR A 57 18.10 6.46 7.98
N CYS A 58 19.33 6.28 8.48
CA CYS A 58 19.60 5.28 9.50
C CYS A 58 18.77 5.56 10.77
N LEU A 59 18.33 4.50 11.43
CA LEU A 59 17.37 4.55 12.53
C LEU A 59 18.04 4.83 13.88
N TYR A 60 17.36 5.60 14.72
CA TYR A 60 17.68 5.75 16.13
C TYR A 60 17.22 4.52 16.94
N ASP A 61 17.76 4.34 18.15
CA ASP A 61 17.51 3.13 18.96
C ASP A 61 16.00 2.88 19.22
N ASN A 62 15.17 3.92 19.35
CA ASN A 62 13.72 3.78 19.50
C ASN A 62 13.02 3.31 18.21
N GLU A 63 13.46 3.80 17.05
CA GLU A 63 12.91 3.38 15.76
C GLU A 63 13.35 1.94 15.42
N ILE A 64 14.55 1.54 15.87
CA ILE A 64 15.00 0.16 15.82
C ILE A 64 14.09 -0.75 16.66
N ILE A 65 13.68 -0.32 17.85
CA ILE A 65 12.72 -1.08 18.68
C ILE A 65 11.40 -1.27 17.93
N ASP A 66 10.85 -0.21 17.34
CA ASP A 66 9.60 -0.28 16.57
C ASP A 66 9.72 -1.24 15.36
N LEU A 67 10.85 -1.21 14.65
CA LEU A 67 11.17 -2.14 13.56
C LEU A 67 11.22 -3.59 14.07
N VAL A 68 11.91 -3.84 15.19
CA VAL A 68 12.02 -5.17 15.81
C VAL A 68 10.63 -5.71 16.16
N GLU A 69 9.80 -4.91 16.85
CA GLU A 69 8.44 -5.33 17.19
C GLU A 69 7.60 -5.61 15.94
N THR A 70 7.74 -4.79 14.91
CA THR A 70 7.04 -4.97 13.63
C THR A 70 7.44 -6.29 12.98
N ILE A 71 8.74 -6.59 12.91
CA ILE A 71 9.23 -7.87 12.36
C ILE A 71 8.74 -9.06 13.20
N ILE A 72 8.68 -8.93 14.53
CA ILE A 72 8.14 -9.97 15.40
C ILE A 72 6.65 -10.22 15.10
N ASP A 73 5.85 -9.17 14.97
CA ASP A 73 4.43 -9.29 14.63
C ASP A 73 4.23 -9.91 13.25
N ILE A 74 5.04 -9.53 12.25
CA ILE A 74 5.05 -10.16 10.93
C ILE A 74 5.44 -11.64 11.03
N TYR A 75 6.49 -11.95 11.79
CA TYR A 75 6.99 -13.31 11.94
C TYR A 75 5.91 -14.23 12.54
N ASN A 76 5.19 -13.73 13.54
CA ASN A 76 4.14 -14.46 14.24
C ASN A 76 2.75 -14.32 13.59
N SER A 77 2.64 -13.70 12.42
CA SER A 77 1.37 -13.45 11.72
C SER A 77 0.34 -12.66 12.56
N ASN A 78 0.84 -11.84 13.49
CA ASN A 78 0.07 -10.98 14.41
C ASN A 78 -0.15 -9.56 13.84
N TYR A 79 -0.27 -9.46 12.52
CA TYR A 79 -0.48 -8.21 11.80
C TYR A 79 -1.62 -8.32 10.79
N GLU A 80 -2.09 -7.16 10.36
CA GLU A 80 -2.93 -6.96 9.19
C GLU A 80 -2.42 -5.73 8.44
N LEU A 81 -2.30 -5.83 7.11
CA LEU A 81 -1.90 -4.71 6.28
C LEU A 81 -3.13 -3.88 5.94
N GLU A 82 -3.02 -2.57 6.11
CA GLU A 82 -4.00 -1.62 5.61
C GLU A 82 -4.16 -1.77 4.09
N GLU A 83 -5.39 -1.66 3.58
CA GLU A 83 -5.64 -1.66 2.15
C GLU A 83 -4.94 -0.45 1.50
N PRO A 84 -4.23 -0.63 0.38
CA PRO A 84 -3.61 0.49 -0.33
C PRO A 84 -4.67 1.45 -0.86
N THR A 85 -4.36 2.75 -0.86
CA THR A 85 -5.16 3.78 -1.49
C THR A 85 -4.60 4.07 -2.88
N CYS A 86 -5.44 3.95 -3.90
CA CYS A 86 -5.04 4.16 -5.29
C CYS A 86 -6.03 5.10 -5.98
N TYR A 87 -5.60 5.67 -7.10
CA TYR A 87 -6.54 6.14 -8.13
C TYR A 87 -7.16 4.93 -8.82
N TRP A 88 -8.35 5.10 -9.40
CA TRP A 88 -9.09 4.00 -10.02
C TRP A 88 -9.49 4.39 -11.43
N ARG A 89 -8.80 3.84 -12.42
CA ARG A 89 -9.09 4.07 -13.85
C ARG A 89 -10.22 3.15 -14.30
N PHE A 90 -11.33 3.71 -14.78
CA PHE A 90 -12.41 2.93 -15.36
C PHE A 90 -12.01 2.36 -16.73
N ASN A 91 -12.20 1.06 -16.92
CA ASN A 91 -11.86 0.33 -18.16
C ASN A 91 -13.04 0.24 -19.14
N GLY A 92 -14.23 0.74 -18.76
CA GLY A 92 -15.44 0.65 -19.56
C GLY A 92 -16.17 -0.69 -19.41
N VAL A 93 -17.48 -0.67 -19.68
CA VAL A 93 -18.25 -1.88 -20.00
C VAL A 93 -18.22 -1.99 -21.53
N ASP A 94 -17.66 -3.06 -22.08
CA ASP A 94 -17.53 -3.33 -23.52
C ASP A 94 -16.49 -2.51 -24.32
N GLY A 95 -15.45 -1.96 -23.66
CA GLY A 95 -14.29 -1.38 -24.36
C GLY A 95 -14.54 -0.07 -25.13
N ARG A 96 -15.73 0.55 -25.01
CA ARG A 96 -16.08 1.81 -25.70
C ARG A 96 -15.58 3.08 -25.02
N PHE A 97 -15.05 2.98 -23.81
CA PHE A 97 -14.50 4.11 -23.04
C PHE A 97 -12.97 4.06 -22.95
N GLY A 98 -12.32 3.35 -23.88
CA GLY A 98 -10.89 3.09 -23.87
C GLY A 98 -10.07 4.28 -24.32
N THR A 99 -9.78 5.21 -23.41
CA THR A 99 -8.53 6.01 -23.33
C THR A 99 -8.55 7.03 -22.19
N SER A 100 -9.72 7.37 -21.65
CA SER A 100 -9.83 8.51 -20.72
C SER A 100 -9.70 8.07 -19.26
N LEU A 101 -9.02 8.88 -18.45
CA LEU A 101 -8.97 8.67 -17.01
C LEU A 101 -10.33 9.05 -16.43
N TYR A 102 -10.95 8.18 -15.65
CA TYR A 102 -12.19 8.50 -14.94
C TYR A 102 -11.91 8.57 -13.46
N ALA A 103 -12.29 9.67 -12.81
CA ALA A 103 -12.29 9.80 -11.37
C ALA A 103 -13.72 9.92 -10.86
N PHE A 104 -13.92 9.51 -9.61
CA PHE A 104 -15.19 9.67 -8.92
C PHE A 104 -15.26 11.10 -8.38
N LYS A 105 -16.15 11.92 -8.92
CA LYS A 105 -16.47 13.22 -8.33
C LYS A 105 -17.62 13.04 -7.35
N TYR A 106 -17.43 13.52 -6.13
CA TYR A 106 -18.53 13.82 -5.22
C TYR A 106 -19.15 15.14 -5.67
N ASP A 107 -20.38 15.11 -6.17
CA ASP A 107 -21.13 16.34 -6.40
C ASP A 107 -21.84 16.79 -5.13
N ILE A 108 -22.17 18.08 -5.05
CA ILE A 108 -22.77 18.75 -3.87
C ILE A 108 -24.11 18.09 -3.43
N ASN A 109 -24.67 17.21 -4.26
CA ASN A 109 -25.92 16.49 -4.03
C ASN A 109 -25.73 14.99 -3.68
N ASP A 110 -24.55 14.55 -3.23
CA ASP A 110 -24.21 13.16 -2.88
C ASP A 110 -24.37 12.12 -4.01
N SER A 111 -24.55 12.57 -5.26
CA SER A 111 -24.56 11.71 -6.43
C SER A 111 -23.13 11.37 -6.84
N ILE A 112 -22.83 10.08 -6.95
CA ILE A 112 -21.55 9.57 -7.45
C ILE A 112 -21.58 9.61 -8.98
N GLY A 113 -20.78 10.49 -9.57
CA GLY A 113 -20.64 10.59 -11.02
C GLY A 113 -19.29 10.04 -11.50
N LEU A 114 -19.31 9.24 -12.56
CA LEU A 114 -18.10 8.96 -13.35
C LEU A 114 -17.79 10.21 -14.17
N LYS A 115 -16.68 10.87 -13.88
CA LYS A 115 -16.24 12.05 -14.63
C LYS A 115 -14.99 11.71 -15.42
N GLU A 116 -15.03 12.00 -16.72
CA GLU A 116 -13.84 12.03 -17.56
C GLU A 116 -12.90 13.13 -17.07
N VAL A 117 -11.70 12.76 -16.64
CA VAL A 117 -10.69 13.68 -16.12
C VAL A 117 -9.87 14.21 -17.28
N ASN A 118 -10.20 15.43 -17.71
CA ASN A 118 -9.44 16.16 -18.72
C ASN A 118 -8.34 17.06 -18.12
N CYS A 119 -8.33 17.22 -16.78
CA CYS A 119 -7.30 17.93 -16.02
C CYS A 119 -7.45 17.63 -14.51
N LEU A 120 -6.31 17.41 -13.85
CA LEU A 120 -6.19 17.25 -12.40
C LEU A 120 -6.49 18.60 -11.74
N SER A 121 -7.71 18.78 -11.25
CA SER A 121 -8.06 19.95 -10.42
C SER A 121 -8.36 19.49 -9.01
N GLU A 122 -7.96 20.30 -8.03
CA GLU A 122 -7.77 20.00 -6.59
C GLU A 122 -8.94 19.31 -5.86
N ASN A 123 -10.11 19.13 -6.49
CA ASN A 123 -11.32 18.58 -5.88
C ASN A 123 -11.92 17.36 -6.61
N CYS A 124 -11.23 16.75 -7.59
CA CYS A 124 -11.80 15.60 -8.35
C CYS A 124 -11.11 14.25 -8.10
N ASP A 125 -9.92 14.20 -7.47
CA ASP A 125 -9.01 13.07 -7.59
C ASP A 125 -8.49 12.58 -6.22
N ALA A 126 -9.34 11.90 -5.43
CA ALA A 126 -8.91 11.30 -4.17
C ALA A 126 -8.54 9.82 -4.35
N LYS A 127 -7.31 9.44 -3.96
CA LYS A 127 -6.94 8.03 -3.77
C LYS A 127 -7.90 7.39 -2.75
N MET A 128 -8.37 6.18 -3.02
CA MET A 128 -9.25 5.46 -2.10
C MET A 128 -8.95 3.96 -2.11
N THR A 129 -9.35 3.26 -1.07
CA THR A 129 -9.17 1.81 -0.99
C THR A 129 -10.18 1.07 -1.86
N LYS A 130 -9.91 -0.19 -2.20
CA LYS A 130 -10.84 -1.04 -2.95
C LYS A 130 -12.17 -1.21 -2.21
N SER A 131 -12.12 -1.36 -0.88
CA SER A 131 -13.33 -1.43 -0.06
C SER A 131 -14.15 -0.14 -0.12
N LYS A 132 -13.50 1.04 -0.13
CA LYS A 132 -14.21 2.31 -0.29
C LYS A 132 -14.83 2.44 -1.69
N LEU A 133 -14.11 2.05 -2.74
CA LEU A 133 -14.63 1.99 -4.10
C LEU A 133 -15.88 1.09 -4.17
N ASN A 134 -15.82 -0.14 -3.65
CA ASN A 134 -16.96 -1.05 -3.64
C ASN A 134 -18.16 -0.47 -2.88
N SER A 135 -17.92 0.22 -1.76
CA SER A 135 -18.97 0.92 -1.02
C SER A 135 -19.65 2.01 -1.86
N LEU A 136 -18.88 2.77 -2.65
CA LEU A 136 -19.40 3.78 -3.56
C LEU A 136 -20.21 3.16 -4.71
N LEU A 137 -19.73 2.05 -5.26
CA LEU A 137 -20.39 1.36 -6.37
C LEU A 137 -21.63 0.53 -5.95
N SER A 138 -21.89 0.39 -4.64
CA SER A 138 -22.94 -0.48 -4.10
C SER A 138 -24.35 -0.22 -4.62
N ASN A 139 -24.64 1.02 -5.07
CA ASN A 139 -25.93 1.41 -5.65
C ASN A 139 -25.91 1.50 -7.19
N THR A 140 -24.92 0.89 -7.83
CA THR A 140 -24.72 0.92 -9.29
C THR A 140 -24.66 -0.51 -9.86
N ASN A 141 -24.73 -0.64 -11.18
CA ASN A 141 -24.49 -1.93 -11.87
C ASN A 141 -22.99 -2.21 -12.11
N LEU A 142 -22.10 -1.37 -11.56
CA LEU A 142 -20.66 -1.50 -11.74
C LEU A 142 -20.05 -2.18 -10.51
N THR A 143 -18.98 -2.94 -10.74
CA THR A 143 -18.12 -3.51 -9.70
C THR A 143 -16.70 -2.96 -9.84
N SER A 144 -15.85 -3.17 -8.84
CA SER A 144 -14.43 -2.79 -8.92
C SER A 144 -13.67 -3.51 -10.03
N ASP A 145 -14.20 -4.58 -10.62
CA ASP A 145 -13.57 -5.31 -11.73
C ASP A 145 -13.52 -4.50 -13.03
N TYR A 146 -14.37 -3.48 -13.16
CA TYR A 146 -14.32 -2.53 -14.27
C TYR A 146 -13.28 -1.43 -14.06
N PHE A 147 -12.45 -1.50 -13.01
CA PHE A 147 -11.48 -0.48 -12.67
C PHE A 147 -10.08 -1.08 -12.48
N THR A 148 -9.07 -0.36 -12.98
CA THR A 148 -7.66 -0.66 -12.75
C THR A 148 -7.12 0.28 -11.68
N PRO A 149 -6.48 -0.21 -10.60
CA PRO A 149 -5.80 0.65 -9.65
C PRO A 149 -4.59 1.31 -10.32
N VAL A 150 -4.40 2.60 -10.06
CA VAL A 150 -3.30 3.42 -10.57
C VAL A 150 -2.68 4.12 -9.37
N GLU A 151 -1.39 3.90 -9.13
CA GLU A 151 -0.70 4.46 -7.95
C GLU A 151 -0.53 5.96 -8.08
N ASP A 152 -0.07 6.44 -9.23
CA ASP A 152 0.10 7.87 -9.54
C ASP A 152 -0.41 8.20 -10.95
N LEU A 153 -0.88 9.43 -11.12
CA LEU A 153 -1.39 9.93 -12.39
C LEU A 153 -0.24 10.68 -13.09
N ASP A 154 0.43 9.99 -14.02
CA ASP A 154 1.44 10.60 -14.92
C ASP A 154 0.86 11.74 -15.78
#